data_AF-A0A0D9XNK9-F1
#
_entry.id   AF-A0A0D9XNK9-F1
#
_cell.length_a   1.000
_cell.length_b   1.000
_cell.length_c   1.000
_cell.angle_alpha   90.00
_cell.angle_beta   90.00
_cell.angle_gamma   90.00
#
_symmetry.space_group_name_H-M   'P 1'
#
loop_
_entity.id
_entity.type
_entity.pdbx_description
1 polymer ?
#
loop_
_entity_poly.entity_id
_entity_poly.type
_entity_poly.pdbx_seq_one_letter_code
_entity_poly.pdbx_strand_id
1 'polypeptide(L)'
;MLGKGQGKTIRTYEQLVCALEKDNRAEEACRVWDNKIAHDLQSVPWRFCRLMLGIYYRNNKLDRLVQLFKNLEAYGRKPPSKDIVRKVEDAYEMLGLTKEKEELLEKYKDLYNEPSSNDRRRTRKPSRRVTPASLIYGIELQGKHGNI
;
A
#
# COMPACT_ATOMS: atom_id res chain seq x y z
N MET A 1 24.11 -11.58 18.46
CA MET A 1 23.50 -10.30 18.92
C MET A 1 23.81 -9.22 17.88
N LEU A 2 22.82 -8.42 17.46
CA LEU A 2 23.03 -7.37 16.44
C LEU A 2 23.64 -6.11 17.10
N GLY A 3 24.86 -5.75 16.69
CA GLY A 3 25.67 -4.66 17.28
C GLY A 3 25.15 -3.24 17.00
N LYS A 4 25.60 -2.29 17.83
CA LYS A 4 25.31 -0.86 17.72
C LYS A 4 25.96 -0.32 16.43
N GLY A 5 25.15 0.14 15.48
CA GLY A 5 25.61 0.76 14.23
C GLY A 5 24.97 0.24 12.94
N GLN A 6 24.23 -0.87 12.97
CA GLN A 6 23.39 -1.26 11.84
C GLN A 6 22.06 -0.52 11.94
N GLY A 7 21.81 0.44 11.06
CA GLY A 7 20.49 1.04 10.91
C GLY A 7 19.47 -0.08 10.71
N LYS A 8 18.69 -0.38 11.74
CA LYS A 8 17.64 -1.40 11.65
C LYS A 8 16.52 -0.79 10.83
N THR A 9 16.58 -1.00 9.52
CA THR A 9 15.57 -0.47 8.60
C THR A 9 14.24 -1.17 8.82
N ILE A 10 13.12 -0.47 8.61
CA ILE A 10 11.77 -1.03 8.67
C ILE A 10 11.65 -2.31 7.81
N ARG A 11 12.37 -2.37 6.68
CA ARG A 11 12.44 -3.55 5.80
C ARG A 11 12.99 -4.78 6.51
N THR A 12 14.01 -4.64 7.36
CA THR A 12 14.57 -5.76 8.12
C THR A 12 13.53 -6.34 9.08
N TYR A 13 12.78 -5.48 9.76
CA TYR A 13 11.70 -5.91 10.66
C TYR A 13 10.53 -6.55 9.91
N GLU A 14 10.16 -6.00 8.74
CA GLU A 14 9.13 -6.57 7.87
C GLU A 14 9.50 -7.99 7.43
N GLN A 15 10.75 -8.20 7.02
CA GLN A 15 11.24 -9.53 6.64
C GLN A 15 11.22 -10.50 7.82
N LEU A 16 11.65 -10.05 9.00
CA LEU A 16 11.62 -10.86 10.22
C LEU A 16 10.19 -11.26 10.60
N VAL A 17 9.24 -10.32 10.58
CA VAL A 17 7.83 -10.60 10.85
C VAL A 17 7.26 -11.59 9.83
N CYS A 18 7.58 -11.42 8.54
CA CYS A 18 7.14 -12.34 7.49
C CYS A 18 7.72 -13.75 7.66
N ALA A 19 8.98 -13.89 8.07
CA ALA A 19 9.60 -15.18 8.36
C ALA A 19 8.93 -15.86 9.57
N LEU A 20 8.75 -15.11 10.67
CA LEU A 20 8.07 -15.61 11.87
C LEU A 20 6.64 -16.04 11.59
N GLU A 21 5.90 -15.31 10.76
CA GLU A 21 4.56 -15.72 10.34
C GLU A 21 4.59 -17.05 9.59
N LYS A 22 5.48 -17.19 8.59
CA LYS A 22 5.60 -18.42 7.79
C LYS A 22 6.02 -19.63 8.63
N ASP A 23 6.78 -19.39 9.69
CA ASP A 23 7.17 -20.41 10.68
C ASP A 23 6.08 -20.69 11.73
N ASN A 24 4.85 -20.18 11.54
CA ASN A 24 3.72 -20.28 12.48
C ASN A 24 4.00 -19.67 13.87
N ARG A 25 4.97 -18.76 13.97
CA ARG A 25 5.36 -18.04 15.21
C ARG A 25 4.72 -16.66 15.25
N ALA A 26 3.40 -16.61 15.05
CA ALA A 26 2.65 -15.36 14.95
C ALA A 26 2.76 -14.49 16.21
N GLU A 27 2.86 -15.09 17.39
CA GLU A 27 3.02 -14.32 18.63
C GLU A 27 4.36 -13.57 18.69
N GLU A 28 5.43 -14.17 18.22
CA GLU A 28 6.74 -13.51 18.15
C GLU A 28 6.73 -12.38 17.13
N ALA A 29 6.08 -12.58 15.98
CA ALA A 29 5.83 -11.52 15.02
C ALA A 29 5.09 -10.34 15.66
N CYS A 30 4.03 -10.61 16.44
CA CYS A 30 3.31 -9.58 17.18
C CYS A 30 4.22 -8.86 18.19
N ARG A 31 5.03 -9.61 18.96
CA ARG A 31 5.99 -9.02 19.91
C ARG A 31 7.02 -8.12 19.22
N VAL A 32 7.52 -8.50 18.05
CA VAL A 32 8.44 -7.67 17.27
C VAL A 32 7.75 -6.37 16.84
N TRP A 33 6.53 -6.47 16.33
CA TRP A 33 5.73 -5.31 15.93
C TRP A 33 5.50 -4.34 17.09
N ASP A 34 4.97 -4.83 18.21
CA ASP A 34 4.63 -4.03 19.39
C ASP A 34 5.87 -3.30 19.93
N ASN A 35 7.01 -4.00 20.01
CA ASN A 35 8.23 -3.47 20.63
C ASN A 35 9.07 -2.57 19.74
N LYS A 36 8.96 -2.68 18.41
CA LYS A 36 9.92 -2.05 17.48
C LYS A 36 9.29 -1.16 16.43
N ILE A 37 7.98 -1.26 16.20
CA ILE A 37 7.33 -0.66 15.02
C ILE A 37 6.07 0.12 15.39
N ALA A 38 5.24 -0.39 16.29
CA ALA A 38 3.92 0.17 16.60
C ALA A 38 3.95 1.62 17.13
N HIS A 39 5.10 2.11 17.60
CA HIS A 39 5.27 3.46 18.14
C HIS A 39 5.42 4.56 17.08
N ASP A 40 5.73 4.22 15.82
CA ASP A 40 5.88 5.18 14.72
C ASP A 40 5.18 4.69 13.46
N LEU A 41 3.85 4.69 13.50
CA LEU A 41 3.05 4.23 12.36
C LEU A 41 3.12 5.17 11.15
N GLN A 42 3.52 6.43 11.29
CA GLN A 42 3.63 7.34 10.14
C GLN A 42 4.77 6.93 9.20
N SER A 43 5.90 6.49 9.77
CA SER A 43 7.05 6.03 8.98
C SER A 43 6.88 4.63 8.40
N VAL A 44 5.87 3.86 8.83
CA VAL A 44 5.68 2.47 8.41
C VAL A 44 4.93 2.40 7.07
N PRO A 45 5.50 1.77 6.03
CA PRO A 45 4.80 1.57 4.76
C PRO A 45 3.50 0.78 4.93
N TRP A 46 2.45 1.18 4.19
CA TRP A 46 1.14 0.50 4.22
C TRP A 46 1.23 -1.01 3.97
N ARG A 47 2.18 -1.48 3.16
CA ARG A 47 2.38 -2.92 2.92
C ARG A 47 2.68 -3.70 4.20
N PHE A 48 3.42 -3.10 5.15
CA PHE A 48 3.77 -3.74 6.41
C PHE A 48 2.59 -3.67 7.39
N CYS A 49 1.86 -2.54 7.43
CA CYS A 49 0.58 -2.47 8.14
C CYS A 49 -0.40 -3.54 7.65
N ARG A 50 -0.50 -3.73 6.33
CA ARG A 50 -1.35 -4.77 5.71
C ARG A 50 -0.92 -6.18 6.10
N LEU A 51 0.39 -6.44 6.17
CA LEU A 51 0.93 -7.71 6.68
C LEU A 51 0.44 -7.97 8.11
N MET A 52 0.57 -6.98 9.00
CA MET A 52 0.14 -7.10 10.39
C MET A 52 -1.37 -7.29 10.55
N LEU A 53 -2.18 -6.52 9.82
CA LEU A 53 -3.63 -6.72 9.80
C LEU A 53 -3.99 -8.15 9.37
N GLY A 54 -3.29 -8.69 8.37
CA GLY A 54 -3.47 -10.09 7.94
C GLY A 54 -3.04 -11.10 8.99
N ILE A 55 -1.92 -10.88 9.68
CA ILE A 55 -1.44 -11.74 10.78
C ILE A 55 -2.47 -11.74 11.92
N TYR A 56 -2.95 -10.56 12.35
CA TYR A 56 -3.95 -10.46 13.40
C TYR A 56 -5.25 -11.17 13.02
N TYR A 57 -5.72 -10.98 11.78
CA TYR A 57 -6.92 -11.63 11.29
C TYR A 57 -6.82 -13.16 11.32
N ARG A 58 -5.76 -13.74 10.72
CA ARG A 58 -5.56 -15.20 10.66
C ARG A 58 -5.39 -15.87 12.03
N ASN A 59 -4.93 -15.10 13.02
CA ASN A 59 -4.66 -15.61 14.38
C ASN A 59 -5.73 -15.18 15.39
N ASN A 60 -6.91 -14.75 14.93
CA ASN A 60 -8.04 -14.33 15.75
C ASN A 60 -7.69 -13.25 16.81
N LYS A 61 -6.74 -12.36 16.49
CA LYS A 61 -6.36 -11.20 17.32
C LYS A 61 -7.11 -9.94 16.88
N LEU A 62 -8.45 -10.05 16.84
CA LEU A 62 -9.33 -9.06 16.23
C LEU A 62 -9.31 -7.71 16.96
N ASP A 63 -9.16 -7.75 18.27
CA ASP A 63 -8.94 -6.58 19.14
C ASP A 63 -7.73 -5.75 18.67
N ARG A 64 -6.60 -6.43 18.42
CA ARG A 64 -5.37 -5.79 17.94
C ARG A 64 -5.50 -5.30 16.50
N LEU A 65 -6.24 -6.03 15.67
CA LEU A 65 -6.54 -5.62 14.29
C LEU A 65 -7.29 -4.29 14.29
N VAL A 66 -8.39 -4.20 15.04
CA VAL A 66 -9.20 -2.99 15.16
C VAL A 66 -8.37 -1.84 15.74
N GLN A 67 -7.59 -2.10 16.81
CA GLN A 67 -6.74 -1.07 17.41
C GLN A 67 -5.70 -0.53 16.42
N LEU A 68 -5.05 -1.41 15.65
CA LEU A 68 -4.09 -0.99 14.63
C LEU A 68 -4.77 -0.12 13.57
N PHE A 69 -5.96 -0.53 13.09
CA PHE A 69 -6.68 0.24 12.08
C PHE A 69 -7.08 1.63 12.60
N LYS A 70 -7.67 1.71 13.80
CA LYS A 70 -8.03 2.98 14.44
C LYS A 70 -6.81 3.90 14.60
N ASN A 71 -5.66 3.36 15.00
CA ASN A 71 -4.42 4.14 15.09
C ASN A 71 -3.99 4.69 13.72
N LEU A 72 -4.05 3.88 12.66
CA LEU A 72 -3.73 4.34 11.29
C LEU A 72 -4.68 5.46 10.84
N GLU A 73 -5.97 5.34 11.14
CA GLU A 73 -6.95 6.39 10.85
C GLU A 73 -6.69 7.67 11.65
N ALA A 74 -6.29 7.57 12.91
CA ALA A 74 -5.93 8.71 13.75
C ALA A 74 -4.72 9.48 13.19
N TYR A 75 -3.80 8.78 12.51
CA TYR A 75 -2.70 9.40 11.75
C TYR A 75 -3.13 9.94 10.37
N GLY A 76 -4.43 9.95 10.05
CA GLY A 76 -4.97 10.40 8.77
C GLY A 76 -4.66 9.47 7.60
N ARG A 77 -4.19 8.24 7.88
CA ARG A 77 -3.81 7.29 6.83
C ARG A 77 -5.05 6.56 6.32
N LYS A 78 -5.43 6.84 5.07
CA LYS A 78 -6.53 6.14 4.40
C LYS A 78 -6.07 4.76 3.89
N PRO A 79 -6.89 3.70 4.05
CA PRO A 79 -6.59 2.38 3.52
C PRO A 79 -6.48 2.41 1.98
N PRO A 80 -5.45 1.79 1.39
CA PRO A 80 -5.22 1.82 -0.05
C PRO A 80 -6.16 0.92 -0.86
N SER A 81 -6.89 0.01 -0.23
CA SER A 81 -7.68 -1.00 -0.93
C SER A 81 -8.83 -1.56 -0.08
N LYS A 82 -9.92 -1.95 -0.74
CA LYS A 82 -11.13 -2.47 -0.08
C LYS A 82 -10.92 -3.79 0.67
N ASP A 83 -9.90 -4.58 0.36
CA ASP A 83 -9.59 -5.83 1.08
C ASP A 83 -9.10 -5.59 2.52
N ILE A 84 -8.57 -4.39 2.80
CA ILE A 84 -8.24 -3.96 4.16
C ILE A 84 -9.53 -3.61 4.91
N VAL A 85 -10.40 -2.81 4.28
CA VAL A 85 -11.69 -2.42 4.87
C VAL A 85 -12.54 -3.65 5.20
N ARG A 86 -12.63 -4.63 4.28
CA ARG A 86 -13.33 -5.90 4.53
C ARG A 86 -12.82 -6.66 5.75
N LYS A 87 -11.50 -6.74 5.97
CA LYS A 87 -10.97 -7.43 7.17
C LYS A 87 -11.34 -6.73 8.47
N VAL A 88 -11.41 -5.41 8.43
CA VAL A 88 -11.80 -4.59 9.59
C VAL A 88 -13.30 -4.71 9.82
N GLU A 89 -14.10 -4.72 8.75
CA GLU A 89 -15.53 -5.02 8.78
C GLU A 89 -15.82 -6.38 9.42
N ASP A 90 -15.15 -7.44 8.93
CA ASP A 90 -15.25 -8.80 9.48
C ASP A 90 -14.86 -8.82 10.97
N ALA A 91 -13.79 -8.10 11.34
CA ALA A 91 -13.34 -8.02 12.72
C ALA A 91 -14.35 -7.27 13.62
N TYR A 92 -14.96 -6.20 13.15
CA TYR A 92 -16.02 -5.50 13.88
C TYR A 92 -17.24 -6.40 14.08
N GLU A 93 -17.65 -7.14 13.04
CA GLU A 93 -18.77 -8.07 13.11
C GLU A 93 -18.52 -9.20 14.12
N MET A 94 -17.34 -9.82 14.07
CA MET A 94 -16.95 -10.88 15.01
C MET A 94 -16.82 -10.39 16.46
N LEU A 95 -16.53 -9.10 16.66
CA LEU A 95 -16.48 -8.47 17.99
C LEU A 95 -17.84 -7.89 18.44
N GLY A 96 -18.88 -7.97 17.62
CA GLY A 96 -20.20 -7.39 17.91
C GLY A 96 -20.26 -5.85 17.87
N LEU A 97 -19.30 -5.22 17.21
CA LEU A 97 -19.15 -3.76 17.10
C LEU A 97 -19.91 -3.23 15.87
N THR A 98 -21.24 -3.39 15.89
CA THR A 98 -22.10 -3.10 14.73
C THR A 98 -22.11 -1.62 14.35
N LYS A 99 -22.04 -0.71 15.32
CA LYS A 99 -22.03 0.74 15.06
C LYS A 99 -20.75 1.16 14.32
N GLU A 100 -19.60 0.70 14.79
CA GLU A 100 -18.30 0.97 14.18
C GLU A 100 -18.21 0.37 12.77
N LYS A 101 -18.85 -0.79 12.54
CA LYS A 101 -18.98 -1.39 11.21
C LYS A 101 -19.75 -0.48 10.25
N GLU A 102 -20.92 0.03 10.67
CA GLU A 102 -21.73 0.92 9.84
C GLU A 102 -20.98 2.23 9.51
N GLU A 103 -20.34 2.84 10.50
CA GLU A 103 -19.51 4.04 10.31
C GLU A 103 -18.34 3.79 9.36
N LEU A 104 -17.66 2.64 9.48
CA LEU A 104 -16.57 2.25 8.59
C LEU A 104 -17.03 2.15 7.14
N LEU A 105 -18.15 1.47 6.89
CA LEU A 105 -18.68 1.25 5.54
C LEU A 105 -19.13 2.56 4.89
N GLU A 106 -19.79 3.44 5.65
CA GLU A 106 -20.19 4.75 5.16
C GLU A 106 -18.97 5.61 4.81
N LYS A 107 -17.94 5.60 5.68
CA LYS A 107 -16.71 6.39 5.47
C LYS A 107 -15.90 5.94 4.25
N TYR A 108 -15.91 4.66 3.92
CA TYR A 108 -15.10 4.08 2.85
C TYR A 108 -15.90 3.54 1.65
N LYS A 109 -17.17 3.94 1.51
CA LYS A 109 -18.05 3.53 0.40
C LYS A 109 -17.44 3.74 -0.99
N ASP A 110 -16.66 4.80 -1.16
CA ASP A 110 -16.01 5.14 -2.43
C ASP A 110 -15.02 4.05 -2.89
N LEU A 111 -14.38 3.33 -1.96
CA LEU A 111 -13.47 2.21 -2.28
C LEU A 111 -14.22 0.99 -2.84
N TYR A 112 -15.52 0.90 -2.62
CA TYR A 112 -16.38 -0.15 -3.18
C TYR A 112 -16.98 0.25 -4.52
N ASN A 113 -17.18 1.56 -4.74
CA ASN A 113 -17.74 2.12 -5.97
C ASN A 113 -16.70 2.34 -7.08
N GLU A 114 -15.41 2.35 -6.75
CA GLU A 114 -14.35 2.56 -7.75
C GLU A 114 -14.30 1.37 -8.75
N PRO A 115 -14.46 1.60 -10.07
CA PRO A 115 -14.35 0.55 -11.06
C PRO A 115 -12.95 -0.06 -10.99
N SER A 116 -12.90 -1.40 -11.03
CA SER A 116 -11.66 -2.18 -11.01
C SER A 116 -10.61 -1.53 -11.91
N SER A 117 -9.36 -1.42 -11.43
CA SER A 117 -8.25 -0.82 -12.21
C SER A 117 -8.05 -1.45 -13.60
N ASN A 118 -8.63 -2.62 -13.86
CA ASN A 118 -8.72 -3.22 -15.20
C ASN A 118 -9.53 -2.39 -16.20
N ASP A 119 -10.54 -1.64 -15.77
CA ASP A 119 -11.34 -0.79 -16.66
C ASP A 119 -10.56 0.43 -17.15
N ARG A 120 -9.69 0.98 -16.29
CA ARG A 120 -8.80 2.11 -16.65
C ARG A 120 -7.69 1.73 -17.63
N ARG A 121 -7.38 0.44 -17.78
CA ARG A 121 -6.43 -0.04 -18.80
C ARG A 121 -7.06 -0.07 -20.20
N ARG A 122 -8.39 -0.19 -20.33
CA ARG A 122 -9.08 -0.16 -21.64
C ARG A 122 -9.19 1.24 -22.24
N THR A 123 -9.16 2.29 -21.43
CA THR A 123 -9.36 3.68 -21.88
C THR A 123 -8.07 4.42 -22.25
N ARG A 124 -6.89 3.85 -21.95
CA ARG A 124 -5.61 4.38 -22.44
C ARG A 124 -5.37 3.93 -23.89
N LYS A 125 -5.88 4.70 -24.86
CA LYS A 125 -5.40 4.59 -26.25
C LYS A 125 -3.86 4.69 -26.24
N PRO A 126 -3.13 3.78 -26.91
CA PRO A 126 -1.69 3.92 -27.03
C PRO A 126 -1.40 5.22 -27.78
N SER A 127 -0.69 6.15 -27.12
CA SER A 127 -0.14 7.32 -27.78
C SER A 127 0.83 6.85 -28.84
N ARG A 128 0.51 7.08 -30.11
CA ARG A 128 1.42 6.84 -31.23
C ARG A 128 2.62 7.75 -31.02
N ARG A 129 3.76 7.18 -30.61
CA ARG A 129 5.04 7.91 -30.69
C ARG A 129 5.33 8.11 -32.17
N VAL A 130 5.35 9.36 -32.63
CA VAL A 130 5.92 9.70 -33.92
C VAL A 130 7.42 9.50 -33.79
N THR A 131 7.99 8.58 -34.58
CA THR A 131 9.43 8.39 -34.65
C THR A 131 10.07 9.57 -35.37
N PRO A 132 11.29 10.04 -34.98
CA PRO A 132 11.93 11.21 -35.58
C PRO A 132 12.33 11.07 -37.06
N ALA A 133 12.20 9.87 -37.65
CA ALA A 133 12.69 9.58 -39.00
C ALA A 133 11.90 10.30 -40.12
N SER A 134 10.71 10.84 -39.83
CA SER A 134 9.91 11.58 -40.82
C SER A 134 10.26 13.07 -40.96
N LEU A 135 11.27 13.57 -40.23
CA LEU A 135 11.71 14.98 -40.29
C LEU A 135 12.98 15.22 -41.13
N ILE A 136 13.55 14.20 -41.79
CA ILE A 136 14.83 14.35 -42.51
C ILE A 136 14.65 14.70 -44.00
N TYR A 137 13.45 14.63 -44.58
CA TYR A 137 13.23 14.94 -46.01
C TYR A 137 12.42 16.21 -46.27
N GLY A 138 12.73 17.28 -45.55
CA GLY A 138 12.17 18.59 -45.88
C GLY A 138 12.95 19.70 -45.22
N ILE A 139 13.70 20.44 -46.05
CA ILE A 139 14.15 21.85 -45.92
C ILE A 139 15.63 21.98 -46.35
N GLU A 140 15.77 22.31 -47.65
CA GLU A 140 16.39 23.56 -48.13
C GLU A 140 17.92 23.70 -48.18
N LEU A 141 18.43 23.84 -49.40
CA LEU A 141 19.54 24.75 -49.69
C LEU A 141 19.25 25.50 -51.00
N GLN A 142 18.55 26.63 -50.89
CA GLN A 142 18.73 27.74 -51.82
C GLN A 142 20.01 28.50 -51.45
N GLY A 143 20.93 28.53 -52.42
CA GLY A 143 21.59 29.74 -52.94
C GLY A 143 22.48 30.58 -52.01
N LYS A 144 23.78 30.67 -52.36
CA LYS A 144 24.57 31.91 -52.29
C LYS A 144 25.62 31.95 -53.43
N HIS A 145 25.51 33.01 -54.26
CA HIS A 145 26.53 33.86 -54.92
C HIS A 145 27.85 33.23 -55.45
N GLY A 146 28.45 33.57 -56.60
CA GLY A 146 28.32 34.64 -57.59
C GLY A 146 29.69 34.83 -58.30
N ASN A 147 29.68 35.16 -59.61
CA ASN A 147 30.73 35.72 -60.49
C ASN A 147 32.18 35.15 -60.50
N ILE A 148 32.63 34.68 -61.69
CA ILE A 148 33.39 35.43 -62.71
C ILE A 148 33.07 34.80 -64.09
#